data_AF-A0AAD9YYF1-F1
#
_entry.id   AF-A0AAD9YYF1-F1
#
_cell.length_a   1.000
_cell.length_b   1.000
_cell.length_c   1.000
_cell.angle_alpha   90.00
_cell.angle_beta   90.00
_cell.angle_gamma   90.00
#
_symmetry.space_group_name_H-M   'P 1'
#
loop_
_entity.id
_entity.type
_entity.pdbx_description
1 polymer ?
#
loop_
_entity_poly.entity_id
_entity_poly.type
_entity_poly.pdbx_seq_one_letter_code
_entity_poly.pdbx_strand_id
1 'polypeptide(L)'
;MDELIDTFYTAFKRPPFRIQEQGWGEFDMQIHLTAVDKGGEHVIPHDLNFQSEHYESKHTVTFKNPKPGLLEKLRASGTVTGDANGVKARDESAKKKKRPDKGIDMEKLADNLQKMGEDDLLHVVQMIHDNKSADSWTKNDVEQGEFQVDLYTLPDSLIRSLWDYTIEHLPRA
;
A
#
# COMPACT_ATOMS: atom_id res chain seq x y z
N MET A 1 -30.31 -16.80 17.84
CA MET A 1 -30.81 -16.84 16.45
C MET A 1 -30.03 -15.75 15.73
N ASP A 2 -28.74 -16.00 15.55
CA ASP A 2 -27.90 -15.23 14.64
C ASP A 2 -27.51 -16.29 13.61
N GLU A 3 -28.26 -16.32 12.51
CA GLU A 3 -27.85 -17.06 11.33
C GLU A 3 -26.48 -16.52 10.94
N LEU A 4 -25.45 -17.30 11.26
CA LEU A 4 -24.14 -17.15 10.69
C LEU A 4 -24.36 -17.22 9.18
N ILE A 5 -24.36 -16.07 8.51
CA ILE A 5 -24.39 -15.99 7.06
C ILE A 5 -23.23 -16.86 6.62
N ASP A 6 -23.55 -18.05 6.13
CA ASP A 6 -22.57 -19.03 5.67
C ASP A 6 -21.91 -18.38 4.46
N THR A 7 -20.78 -17.71 4.72
CA THR A 7 -20.09 -16.93 3.71
C THR A 7 -19.42 -17.94 2.79
N PHE A 8 -20.14 -18.31 1.73
CA PHE A 8 -19.64 -19.25 0.74
C PHE A 8 -18.38 -18.67 0.10
N TYR A 9 -17.24 -19.28 0.39
CA TYR A 9 -15.96 -18.93 -0.21
C TYR A 9 -15.41 -20.12 -0.98
N THR A 10 -15.14 -19.92 -2.28
CA THR A 10 -14.50 -20.92 -3.14
C THR A 10 -13.14 -20.42 -3.59
N ALA A 11 -12.08 -21.17 -3.28
CA ALA A 11 -10.71 -20.81 -3.62
C ALA A 11 -10.22 -21.53 -4.88
N PHE A 12 -9.76 -20.76 -5.87
CA PHE A 12 -9.12 -21.30 -7.07
C PHE A 12 -7.62 -20.99 -7.05
N LYS A 13 -6.78 -22.04 -7.19
CA LYS A 13 -5.31 -21.90 -7.10
C LYS A 13 -4.58 -21.94 -8.43
N ARG A 14 -5.30 -22.17 -9.54
CA ARG A 14 -4.71 -22.30 -10.89
C ARG A 14 -5.52 -21.51 -11.92
N PRO A 15 -4.84 -20.87 -12.89
CA PRO A 15 -5.53 -20.24 -14.01
C PRO A 15 -6.31 -21.28 -14.83
N PRO A 16 -7.45 -20.91 -15.43
CA PRO A 16 -7.99 -19.55 -15.54
C PRO A 16 -8.85 -19.09 -14.36
N PHE A 17 -8.78 -19.72 -13.18
CA PHE A 17 -9.56 -19.36 -11.98
C PHE A 17 -11.08 -19.28 -12.24
N ARG A 18 -11.58 -20.15 -13.13
CA ARG A 18 -12.96 -20.15 -13.60
C ARG A 18 -13.91 -20.75 -12.55
N ILE A 19 -14.99 -20.03 -12.26
CA ILE A 19 -16.18 -20.52 -11.55
C ILE A 19 -17.32 -20.77 -12.55
N GLN A 20 -18.14 -21.79 -12.31
CA GLN A 20 -19.34 -22.08 -13.11
C GLN A 20 -20.43 -22.62 -12.18
N GLU A 21 -21.54 -21.90 -12.09
CA GLU A 21 -22.66 -22.23 -11.21
C GLU A 21 -24.00 -21.98 -11.92
N GLN A 22 -25.08 -22.48 -11.34
CA GLN A 22 -26.45 -22.22 -11.78
C GLN A 22 -27.20 -21.48 -10.67
N GLY A 23 -27.90 -20.41 -11.03
CA GLY A 23 -28.65 -19.57 -10.10
C GLY A 23 -29.82 -18.90 -10.79
N TRP A 24 -30.73 -18.35 -9.98
CA TRP A 24 -31.96 -17.70 -10.45
C TRP A 24 -31.99 -16.19 -10.19
N GLY A 25 -30.94 -15.63 -9.56
CA GLY A 25 -30.90 -14.24 -9.13
C GLY A 25 -29.55 -13.58 -9.36
N GLU A 26 -29.60 -12.25 -9.38
CA GLU A 26 -28.45 -11.34 -9.47
C GLU A 26 -27.97 -10.97 -8.06
N PHE A 27 -26.68 -10.70 -7.91
CA PHE A 27 -26.14 -10.29 -6.62
C PHE A 27 -24.76 -9.65 -6.76
N ASP A 28 -24.47 -8.74 -5.82
CA ASP A 28 -23.12 -8.24 -5.61
C ASP A 28 -22.26 -9.28 -4.90
N MET A 29 -21.03 -9.46 -5.37
CA MET A 29 -20.03 -10.33 -4.75
C MET A 29 -18.66 -9.64 -4.66
N GLN A 30 -17.81 -10.19 -3.81
CA GLN A 30 -16.41 -9.78 -3.69
C GLN A 30 -15.49 -10.88 -4.21
N ILE A 31 -14.63 -10.53 -5.16
CA ILE A 31 -13.59 -11.42 -5.68
C ILE A 31 -12.29 -11.08 -4.94
N HIS A 32 -11.83 -11.99 -4.08
CA HIS A 32 -10.57 -11.87 -3.36
C HIS A 32 -9.43 -12.45 -4.19
N LEU A 33 -8.50 -11.59 -4.60
CA LEU A 33 -7.29 -11.95 -5.32
C LEU A 33 -6.12 -11.99 -4.34
N THR A 34 -5.55 -13.17 -4.12
CA THR A 34 -4.32 -13.33 -3.34
C THR A 34 -3.12 -13.40 -4.27
N ALA A 35 -2.18 -12.47 -4.12
CA ALA A 35 -0.96 -12.49 -4.90
C ALA A 35 0.01 -13.59 -4.43
N VAL A 36 0.85 -14.07 -5.35
CA VAL A 36 1.89 -15.06 -5.01
C VAL A 36 2.86 -14.52 -3.96
N ASP A 37 3.55 -15.41 -3.26
CA ASP A 37 4.61 -15.09 -2.28
C ASP A 37 4.17 -14.12 -1.16
N LYS A 38 2.88 -14.16 -0.81
CA LYS A 38 2.25 -13.22 0.12
C LYS A 38 2.50 -11.78 -0.33
N GLY A 39 2.26 -11.51 -1.61
CA GLY A 39 2.50 -10.23 -2.26
C GLY A 39 1.36 -9.22 -2.15
N GLY A 40 0.40 -9.49 -1.26
CA GLY A 40 -0.78 -8.66 -1.04
C GLY A 40 -2.08 -9.37 -1.40
N GLU A 41 -3.19 -8.76 -0.97
CA GLU A 41 -4.55 -9.14 -1.33
C GLU A 41 -5.25 -7.96 -1.98
N HIS A 42 -6.11 -8.25 -2.95
CA HIS A 42 -6.95 -7.25 -3.61
C HIS A 42 -8.38 -7.76 -3.65
N VAL A 43 -9.32 -6.92 -3.21
CA VAL A 43 -10.73 -7.24 -3.27
C VAL A 43 -11.34 -6.46 -4.43
N ILE A 44 -11.94 -7.19 -5.37
CA ILE A 44 -12.65 -6.62 -6.50
C ILE A 44 -14.15 -6.76 -6.23
N PRO A 45 -14.91 -5.65 -6.08
CA PRO A 45 -16.36 -5.72 -6.11
C PRO A 45 -16.81 -6.10 -7.53
N HIS A 46 -17.70 -7.07 -7.62
CA HIS A 46 -18.25 -7.55 -8.87
C HIS A 46 -19.77 -7.69 -8.74
N ASP A 47 -20.49 -7.06 -9.65
CA ASP A 47 -21.93 -7.19 -9.78
C ASP A 47 -22.22 -8.33 -10.76
N LEU A 48 -22.80 -9.43 -10.26
CA LEU A 48 -23.29 -10.51 -11.10
C LEU A 48 -24.73 -10.21 -11.51
N ASN A 49 -24.88 -9.69 -12.73
CA ASN A 49 -26.17 -9.40 -13.35
C ASN A 49 -26.36 -10.13 -14.69
N PHE A 50 -27.59 -10.08 -15.21
CA PHE A 50 -28.00 -10.70 -16.46
C PHE A 50 -28.47 -9.66 -17.50
N GLN A 51 -28.00 -8.42 -17.40
CA GLN A 51 -28.33 -7.36 -18.38
C GLN A 51 -27.77 -7.66 -19.78
N SER A 52 -26.72 -8.49 -19.86
CA SER A 52 -26.11 -8.96 -21.12
C SER A 52 -25.62 -10.40 -20.96
N GLU A 53 -25.68 -11.20 -22.05
CA GLU A 53 -25.21 -12.60 -22.04
C GLU A 53 -23.71 -12.74 -21.75
N HIS A 54 -22.93 -11.71 -22.07
CA HIS A 54 -21.51 -11.61 -21.78
C HIS A 54 -21.15 -10.16 -21.45
N TYR A 55 -20.40 -9.97 -20.38
CA TYR A 55 -19.84 -8.66 -20.02
C TYR A 55 -18.44 -8.84 -19.43
N GLU A 56 -17.64 -7.78 -19.54
CA GLU A 56 -16.28 -7.73 -19.02
C GLU A 56 -16.12 -6.47 -18.18
N SER A 57 -15.63 -6.64 -16.95
CA SER A 57 -15.22 -5.53 -16.10
C SER A 57 -13.70 -5.52 -15.95
N LYS A 58 -13.06 -4.44 -16.40
CA LYS A 58 -11.60 -4.27 -16.31
C LYS A 58 -11.23 -3.54 -15.02
N HIS A 59 -10.42 -4.18 -14.21
CA HIS A 59 -9.93 -3.62 -12.95
C HIS A 59 -8.42 -3.41 -13.02
N THR A 60 -7.95 -2.23 -12.58
CA THR A 60 -6.51 -1.95 -12.47
C THR A 60 -6.05 -2.35 -11.07
N VAL A 61 -5.05 -3.24 -11.00
CA VAL A 61 -4.44 -3.67 -9.74
C VAL A 61 -3.01 -3.14 -9.68
N THR A 62 -2.70 -2.39 -8.63
CA THR A 62 -1.39 -1.77 -8.43
C THR A 62 -0.65 -2.47 -7.31
N PHE A 63 0.49 -3.08 -7.65
CA PHE A 63 1.42 -3.66 -6.68
C PHE A 63 2.50 -2.65 -6.33
N LYS A 64 2.49 -2.14 -5.10
CA LYS A 64 3.52 -1.24 -4.59
C LYS A 64 4.65 -2.06 -3.97
N ASN A 65 5.88 -1.82 -4.42
CA ASN A 65 7.10 -2.49 -3.96
C ASN A 65 6.99 -4.04 -3.89
N PRO A 66 6.60 -4.73 -4.99
CA PRO A 66 6.39 -6.17 -4.97
C PRO A 66 7.68 -6.92 -4.64
N LYS A 67 7.58 -7.99 -3.84
CA LYS A 67 8.71 -8.88 -3.53
C LYS A 67 9.34 -9.42 -4.82
N PRO A 68 10.64 -9.75 -4.84
CA PRO A 68 11.33 -10.17 -6.05
C PRO A 68 10.62 -11.27 -6.85
N GLY A 69 10.06 -12.29 -6.17
CA GLY A 69 9.32 -13.38 -6.84
C GLY A 69 8.01 -12.96 -7.49
N LEU A 70 7.27 -12.01 -6.89
CA LEU A 70 6.09 -11.41 -7.50
C LEU A 70 6.48 -10.46 -8.64
N LEU A 71 7.52 -9.64 -8.44
CA LEU A 71 8.00 -8.68 -9.44
C LEU A 71 8.44 -9.38 -10.72
N GLU A 72 9.13 -10.51 -10.63
CA GLU A 72 9.52 -11.32 -11.79
C GLU A 72 8.30 -11.79 -12.59
N LYS A 73 7.23 -12.25 -11.91
CA LYS A 73 5.99 -12.66 -12.57
C LYS A 73 5.23 -11.48 -13.17
N LEU A 74 5.23 -10.33 -12.50
CA LEU A 74 4.62 -9.10 -13.03
C LEU A 74 5.33 -8.65 -14.33
N ARG A 75 6.66 -8.74 -14.38
CA ARG A 75 7.44 -8.47 -15.59
C ARG A 75 7.14 -9.44 -16.73
N ALA A 76 6.88 -10.71 -16.42
CA ALA A 76 6.47 -11.68 -17.43
C ALA A 76 5.08 -11.38 -18.01
N SER A 77 4.20 -10.73 -17.23
CA SER A 77 2.83 -10.39 -17.63
C SER A 77 2.71 -9.06 -18.40
N GLY A 78 3.77 -8.24 -18.45
CA GLY A 78 3.77 -6.97 -19.18
C GLY A 78 4.80 -5.97 -18.68
N THR A 79 4.75 -4.74 -19.20
CA THR A 79 5.64 -3.66 -18.77
C THR A 79 5.29 -3.23 -17.34
N VAL A 80 6.19 -3.49 -16.40
CA VAL A 80 6.07 -2.95 -15.04
C VAL A 80 6.52 -1.49 -15.07
N THR A 81 5.64 -0.57 -14.65
CA THR A 81 5.98 0.84 -14.45
C THR A 81 7.10 0.94 -13.42
N GLY A 82 8.33 1.19 -13.89
CA GLY A 82 9.54 1.21 -13.07
C GLY A 82 10.77 0.65 -13.80
N ASP A 83 10.60 -0.21 -14.80
CA ASP A 83 11.70 -0.84 -15.56
C ASP A 83 12.36 0.06 -16.63
N ALA A 84 12.18 1.39 -16.54
CA ALA A 84 13.04 2.34 -17.26
C ALA A 84 14.39 2.61 -16.54
N ASN A 85 14.71 1.90 -15.46
CA ASN A 85 16.08 1.83 -14.95
C ASN A 85 16.36 0.50 -14.27
N GLY A 86 17.28 -0.25 -14.88
CA GLY A 86 17.62 -1.62 -14.56
C GLY A 86 18.17 -1.88 -13.17
N VAL A 87 17.89 -3.10 -12.73
CA VAL A 87 18.54 -3.82 -11.63
C VAL A 87 20.06 -3.89 -11.86
N LYS A 88 20.86 -3.35 -10.92
CA LYS A 88 22.18 -3.88 -10.50
C LYS A 88 22.35 -3.54 -9.02
N ALA A 89 22.27 -4.55 -8.14
CA ALA A 89 23.41 -5.25 -7.54
C ALA A 89 24.15 -4.38 -6.50
N ARG A 90 24.26 -4.94 -5.29
CA ARG A 90 24.99 -4.41 -4.13
C ARG A 90 26.39 -3.92 -4.53
N ASP A 91 26.71 -2.66 -4.26
CA ASP A 91 28.02 -2.22 -3.75
C ASP A 91 27.89 -0.78 -3.23
N GLU A 92 28.72 -0.48 -2.24
CA GLU A 92 28.93 0.81 -1.60
C GLU A 92 29.33 1.91 -2.60
N SER A 93 29.23 3.16 -2.13
CA SER A 93 29.82 4.37 -2.75
C SER A 93 28.96 5.13 -3.77
N ALA A 94 28.26 6.12 -3.22
CA ALA A 94 28.20 7.50 -3.71
C ALA A 94 27.75 7.81 -5.16
N LYS A 95 26.71 8.65 -5.20
CA LYS A 95 26.35 9.69 -6.19
C LYS A 95 25.35 9.33 -7.32
N LYS A 96 24.12 9.78 -7.03
CA LYS A 96 23.19 10.54 -7.89
C LYS A 96 22.66 9.84 -9.15
N LYS A 97 21.39 9.45 -9.07
CA LYS A 97 20.37 9.91 -10.02
C LYS A 97 19.13 10.42 -9.27
N LYS A 98 19.13 11.74 -9.02
CA LYS A 98 17.91 12.51 -8.76
C LYS A 98 16.94 12.29 -9.93
N ARG A 99 15.71 11.88 -9.62
CA ARG A 99 14.53 12.44 -10.28
C ARG A 99 13.67 13.08 -9.19
N PRO A 100 13.09 14.26 -9.47
CA PRO A 100 12.75 15.23 -8.44
C PRO A 100 11.25 15.13 -8.15
N ASP A 101 10.89 14.71 -6.94
CA ASP A 101 9.75 15.33 -6.28
C ASP A 101 10.32 16.42 -5.38
N LYS A 102 10.14 17.66 -5.85
CA LYS A 102 10.93 18.82 -5.49
C LYS A 102 10.33 19.44 -4.23
N GLY A 103 10.85 19.10 -3.06
CA GLY A 103 10.55 19.89 -1.87
C GLY A 103 10.95 19.31 -0.53
N ILE A 104 11.05 17.98 -0.41
CA ILE A 104 11.17 17.33 0.90
C ILE A 104 12.58 16.82 1.12
N ASP A 105 13.20 17.29 2.19
CA ASP A 105 14.50 16.82 2.66
C ASP A 105 14.27 15.87 3.83
N MET A 106 14.52 14.56 3.63
CA MET A 106 14.21 13.54 4.65
C MET A 106 15.06 13.66 5.90
N GLU A 107 16.29 14.14 5.75
CA GLU A 107 17.18 14.36 6.89
C GLU A 107 16.63 15.50 7.74
N LYS A 108 16.18 16.58 7.07
CA LYS A 108 15.52 17.70 7.74
C LYS A 108 14.15 17.34 8.31
N LEU A 109 13.37 16.48 7.66
CA LEU A 109 12.09 15.99 8.19
C LEU A 109 12.31 15.25 9.51
N ALA A 110 13.28 14.33 9.54
CA ALA A 110 13.62 13.59 10.76
C ALA A 110 14.09 14.53 11.89
N ASP A 111 14.93 15.52 11.58
CA ASP A 111 15.39 16.53 12.54
C ASP A 111 14.24 17.40 13.06
N ASN A 112 13.30 17.80 12.19
CA ASN A 112 12.13 18.56 12.60
C ASN A 112 11.26 17.75 13.57
N LEU A 113 10.95 16.50 13.24
CA LEU A 113 10.13 15.60 14.05
C LEU A 113 10.68 15.43 15.47
N GLN A 114 12.01 15.37 15.63
CA GLN A 114 12.67 15.27 16.94
C GLN A 114 12.57 16.56 17.78
N LYS A 115 12.32 17.71 17.14
CA LYS A 115 12.26 19.03 17.77
C LYS A 115 10.83 19.52 18.02
N MET A 116 9.82 18.75 17.59
CA MET A 116 8.42 19.11 17.79
C MET A 116 8.04 19.02 19.26
N GLY A 117 7.12 19.90 19.69
CA GLY A 117 6.52 19.82 21.00
C GLY A 117 5.68 18.56 21.15
N GLU A 118 5.43 18.15 22.40
CA GLU A 118 4.67 16.94 22.73
C GLU A 118 3.28 16.93 22.07
N ASP A 119 2.56 18.06 22.10
CA ASP A 119 1.23 18.20 21.51
C ASP A 119 1.23 18.02 19.98
N ASP A 120 2.21 18.62 19.28
CA ASP A 120 2.33 18.50 17.83
C ASP A 120 2.84 17.11 17.42
N LEU A 121 3.69 16.48 18.24
CA LEU A 121 4.18 15.13 18.02
C LEU A 121 3.05 14.10 18.14
N LEU A 122 2.12 14.27 19.07
CA LEU A 122 0.91 13.44 19.16
C LEU A 122 0.05 13.55 17.90
N HIS A 123 -0.10 14.75 17.33
CA HIS A 123 -0.83 14.93 16.07
C HIS A 123 -0.15 14.22 14.90
N VAL A 124 1.18 14.26 14.84
CA VAL A 124 1.97 13.51 13.84
C VAL A 124 1.75 12.00 13.97
N VAL A 125 1.78 11.46 15.19
CA VAL A 125 1.53 10.03 15.44
C VAL A 125 0.14 9.64 14.96
N GLN A 126 -0.87 10.49 15.22
CA GLN A 126 -2.24 10.27 14.75
C GLN A 126 -2.31 10.30 13.21
N MET A 127 -1.69 11.28 12.56
CA MET A 127 -1.62 11.36 11.09
C MET A 127 -1.00 10.11 10.48
N ILE A 128 0.07 9.58 11.10
CA ILE A 128 0.71 8.33 10.67
C ILE A 128 -0.24 7.15 10.90
N HIS A 129 -0.93 7.06 12.03
CA HIS A 129 -1.87 5.98 12.28
C HIS A 129 -3.04 5.93 11.28
N ASP A 130 -3.57 7.09 10.93
CA ASP A 130 -4.75 7.21 10.05
C ASP A 130 -4.40 7.00 8.57
N ASN A 131 -3.15 7.29 8.17
CA ASN A 131 -2.73 7.28 6.77
C ASN A 131 -1.56 6.35 6.47
N LYS A 132 -1.10 5.54 7.45
CA LYS A 132 -0.11 4.50 7.20
C LYS A 132 -0.67 3.46 6.25
N SER A 133 0.24 2.86 5.49
CA SER A 133 -0.06 1.76 4.60
C SER A 133 0.46 0.44 5.19
N ALA A 134 0.09 -0.69 4.58
CA ALA A 134 0.49 -2.01 5.07
C ALA A 134 2.01 -2.26 5.00
N ASP A 135 2.73 -1.46 4.22
CA ASP A 135 4.19 -1.41 4.07
C ASP A 135 4.87 -0.44 5.03
N SER A 136 4.13 0.40 5.74
CA SER A 136 4.69 1.32 6.75
C SER A 136 5.14 0.58 8.00
N TRP A 137 6.39 0.77 8.39
CA TRP A 137 6.92 0.25 9.63
C TRP A 137 6.80 1.29 10.75
N THR A 138 5.99 0.95 11.76
CA THR A 138 5.80 1.73 12.98
C THR A 138 5.86 0.80 14.18
N LYS A 139 6.55 1.22 15.25
CA LYS A 139 6.53 0.54 16.54
C LYS A 139 6.07 1.53 17.61
N ASN A 140 5.02 1.17 18.33
CA ASN A 140 4.47 1.97 19.42
C ASN A 140 4.82 1.26 20.75
N ASP A 141 5.65 1.88 21.56
CA ASP A 141 6.04 1.43 22.89
C ASP A 141 5.36 2.31 23.95
N VAL A 142 4.17 1.88 24.35
CA VAL A 142 3.29 2.64 25.25
C VAL A 142 3.86 2.71 26.68
N GLU A 143 4.67 1.73 27.10
CA GLU A 143 5.24 1.69 28.44
C GLU A 143 6.42 2.66 28.60
N GLN A 144 7.18 2.89 27.53
CA GLN A 144 8.28 3.87 27.50
C GLN A 144 7.85 5.23 26.93
N GLY A 145 6.63 5.34 26.38
CA GLY A 145 6.18 6.55 25.68
C GLY A 145 6.93 6.79 24.37
N GLU A 146 7.51 5.75 23.76
CA GLU A 146 8.30 5.87 22.54
C GLU A 146 7.51 5.45 21.30
N PHE A 147 7.58 6.27 20.25
CA PHE A 147 7.05 5.94 18.93
C PHE A 147 8.16 5.94 17.89
N GLN A 148 8.43 4.77 17.29
CA GLN A 148 9.42 4.61 16.23
C GLN A 148 8.72 4.47 14.88
N VAL A 149 9.23 5.17 13.87
CA VAL A 149 8.71 5.13 12.50
C VAL A 149 9.85 5.15 11.50
N ASP A 150 9.74 4.35 10.44
CA ASP A 150 10.65 4.40 9.30
C ASP A 150 10.05 5.28 8.21
N LEU A 151 10.59 6.50 8.05
CA LEU A 151 10.14 7.49 7.08
C LEU A 151 10.23 7.01 5.63
N TYR A 152 11.13 6.08 5.30
CA TYR A 152 11.28 5.54 3.94
C TYR A 152 10.22 4.48 3.58
N THR A 153 9.45 4.05 4.58
CA THR A 153 8.37 3.07 4.41
C THR A 153 6.98 3.72 4.38
N LEU A 154 6.91 5.04 4.60
CA LEU A 154 5.67 5.79 4.57
C LEU A 154 5.27 6.12 3.12
N PRO A 155 3.96 6.21 2.80
CA PRO A 155 3.50 6.69 1.50
C PRO A 155 4.01 8.11 1.21
N ASP A 156 4.38 8.38 -0.05
CA ASP A 156 4.84 9.71 -0.49
C ASP A 156 3.86 10.84 -0.11
N SER A 157 2.55 10.57 -0.16
CA SER A 157 1.51 11.51 0.25
C SER A 157 1.58 11.83 1.74
N LEU A 158 1.87 10.83 2.58
CA LEU A 158 2.03 11.02 4.03
C LEU A 158 3.33 11.75 4.34
N ILE A 159 4.44 11.39 3.66
CA ILE A 159 5.72 12.09 3.80
C ILE A 159 5.56 13.57 3.46
N ARG A 160 4.79 13.90 2.42
CA ARG A 160 4.49 15.28 2.04
C ARG A 160 3.65 16.00 3.10
N SER A 161 2.60 15.37 3.61
CA SER A 161 1.79 15.95 4.70
C SER A 161 2.59 16.17 5.97
N LEU A 162 3.46 15.22 6.35
CA LEU A 162 4.36 15.35 7.50
C LEU A 162 5.33 16.51 7.32
N TRP A 163 5.92 16.63 6.13
CA TRP A 163 6.83 17.73 5.80
C TRP A 163 6.16 19.09 5.93
N ASP A 164 5.01 19.28 5.28
CA ASP A 164 4.26 20.53 5.32
C ASP A 164 3.88 20.89 6.77
N TYR A 165 3.38 19.91 7.54
CA TYR A 165 3.03 20.08 8.94
C TYR A 165 4.22 20.49 9.82
N THR A 166 5.35 19.79 9.70
CA THR A 166 6.54 20.08 10.51
C THR A 166 7.12 21.47 10.24
N ILE A 167 7.03 21.99 9.02
CA ILE A 167 7.51 23.34 8.69
C ILE A 167 6.63 24.42 9.31
N GLU A 168 5.32 24.19 9.33
CA GLU A 168 4.35 25.15 9.89
C GLU A 168 4.37 25.19 11.41
N HIS A 169 4.68 24.07 12.07
CA HIS A 169 4.55 23.88 13.51
C HIS A 169 5.90 23.77 14.25
N LEU A 170 7.02 24.00 13.57
CA LEU A 170 8.30 24.16 14.25
C LEU A 170 8.25 25.36 15.19
N PRO A 171 8.72 25.23 16.44
CA PRO A 171 8.85 26.37 17.34
C PRO A 171 9.77 27.40 16.67
N ARG A 172 9.25 28.62 16.49
CA ARG A 172 10.09 29.75 16.03
C ARG A 172 11.13 30.02 17.12
N ALA A 173 12.40 29.87 16.75
CA ALA A 173 13.53 30.26 17.57
C ALA A 173 13.50 31.76 17.91
#